data_AF-A0A3D0X846-F1
#
_entry.id   AF-A0A3D0X846-F1
#
_cell.length_a   1.000
_cell.length_b   1.000
_cell.length_c   1.000
_cell.angle_alpha   90.00
_cell.angle_beta   90.00
_cell.angle_gamma   90.00
#
_symmetry.space_group_name_H-M   'P 1'
#
loop_
_entity.id
_entity.type
_entity.pdbx_description
1 polymer ?
#
loop_
_entity_poly.entity_id
_entity_poly.type
_entity_poly.pdbx_seq_one_letter_code
_entity_poly.pdbx_strand_id
1 'polypeptide(L)'
;QKKKSHEKYNKQINRETMADRKLHKLRNEAHKYFSKLIRDDYMTKQEAYQWLAGLLGAPQREAHIGYLSEYYCNIVIEESKKEYERYLRKKA
;
A
#
# COMPACT_ATOMS: atom_id res chain seq x y z
N GLN A 1 20.14 23.12 -13.65
CA GLN A 1 18.98 23.74 -12.97
C GLN A 1 17.78 23.69 -13.92
N LYS A 2 16.89 22.70 -13.78
CA LYS A 2 15.61 22.68 -14.50
C LYS A 2 14.50 22.46 -13.49
N LYS A 3 13.99 23.58 -12.98
CA LYS A 3 12.80 23.71 -12.14
C LYS A 3 11.58 23.24 -12.92
N LYS A 4 11.13 21.99 -12.71
CA LYS A 4 9.74 21.53 -12.92
C LYS A 4 9.39 20.43 -11.90
N SER A 5 9.97 20.55 -10.71
CA SER A 5 9.71 19.68 -9.57
C SER A 5 8.48 20.21 -8.82
N HIS A 6 7.50 19.32 -8.62
CA HIS A 6 6.58 19.34 -7.47
C HIS A 6 5.33 20.23 -7.55
N GLU A 7 4.69 20.36 -8.70
CA GLU A 7 3.33 20.95 -8.81
C GLU A 7 2.26 19.90 -9.12
N LYS A 8 2.38 18.72 -8.49
CA LYS A 8 1.35 17.66 -8.54
C LYS A 8 1.06 17.05 -7.17
N TYR A 9 1.42 17.77 -6.11
CA TYR A 9 1.17 17.43 -4.72
C TYR A 9 0.24 18.51 -4.14
N ASN A 10 -0.84 18.09 -3.48
CA ASN A 10 -1.98 18.87 -2.98
C ASN A 10 -3.07 19.22 -4.00
N LYS A 11 -3.97 18.26 -4.27
CA LYS A 11 -5.36 18.61 -4.58
C LYS A 11 -6.25 18.05 -3.48
N GLN A 12 -6.54 18.92 -2.51
CA GLN A 12 -7.79 19.02 -1.75
C GLN A 12 -8.47 17.69 -1.38
N ILE A 13 -8.25 17.22 -0.15
CA ILE A 13 -9.15 16.22 0.48
C ILE A 13 -10.47 16.94 0.75
N ASN A 14 -11.39 16.90 -0.22
CA ASN A 14 -12.78 17.33 -0.04
C ASN A 14 -13.63 16.08 0.26
N ARG A 15 -14.15 15.98 1.48
CA ARG A 15 -14.85 14.80 2.03
C ARG A 15 -16.35 14.85 1.69
N GLU A 16 -16.85 14.29 0.59
CA GLU A 16 -18.30 14.45 0.33
C GLU A 16 -19.10 13.21 -0.17
N THR A 17 -18.55 11.99 -0.27
CA THR A 17 -19.39 10.80 -0.58
C THR A 17 -19.13 9.56 0.29
N MET A 18 -20.13 8.67 0.39
CA MET A 18 -20.02 7.37 1.07
C MET A 18 -19.01 6.44 0.38
N ALA A 19 -18.88 6.53 -0.94
CA ALA A 19 -17.87 5.80 -1.71
C ALA A 19 -16.45 6.24 -1.32
N ASP A 20 -16.21 7.54 -1.13
CA ASP A 20 -14.91 8.05 -0.68
C ASP A 20 -14.55 7.56 0.72
N ARG A 21 -15.55 7.47 1.62
CA ARG A 21 -15.35 6.92 2.97
C ARG A 21 -14.99 5.44 2.93
N LYS A 22 -15.63 4.65 2.06
CA LYS A 22 -15.31 3.22 1.88
C LYS A 22 -13.89 3.05 1.35
N LEU A 23 -13.52 3.79 0.32
CA LEU A 23 -12.18 3.73 -0.27
C LEU A 23 -11.10 4.19 0.72
N HIS A 24 -11.35 5.22 1.52
CA HIS A 24 -10.44 5.61 2.61
C HIS A 24 -10.24 4.50 3.65
N LYS A 25 -11.31 3.82 4.07
CA LYS A 25 -11.20 2.68 4.99
C LYS A 25 -10.36 1.55 4.37
N LEU A 26 -10.58 1.24 3.10
CA LEU A 26 -9.83 0.21 2.37
C LEU A 26 -8.33 0.56 2.25
N ARG A 27 -7.99 1.81 1.93
CA ARG A 27 -6.59 2.27 1.88
C ARG A 27 -5.92 2.19 3.25
N ASN A 28 -6.63 2.58 4.32
CA ASN A 28 -6.12 2.46 5.69
C ASN A 28 -5.89 1.00 6.09
N GLU A 29 -6.80 0.10 5.72
CA GLU A 29 -6.67 -1.33 6.00
C GLU A 29 -5.51 -1.97 5.22
N ALA A 30 -5.37 -1.66 3.93
CA ALA A 30 -4.23 -2.08 3.10
C ALA A 30 -2.92 -1.61 3.71
N HIS A 31 -2.82 -0.34 4.11
CA HIS A 31 -1.66 0.20 4.82
C HIS A 31 -1.36 -0.55 6.12
N LYS A 32 -2.38 -0.86 6.93
CA LYS A 32 -2.23 -1.56 8.21
C LYS A 32 -1.61 -2.95 8.02
N TYR A 33 -2.14 -3.76 7.11
CA TYR A 33 -1.61 -5.12 6.89
C TYR A 33 -0.24 -5.11 6.21
N PHE A 34 -0.04 -4.23 5.22
CA PHE A 34 1.27 -4.05 4.60
C PHE A 34 2.34 -3.64 5.61
N SER A 35 2.04 -2.68 6.49
CA SER A 35 2.99 -2.20 7.50
C SER A 35 3.34 -3.27 8.53
N LYS A 36 2.47 -4.27 8.72
CA LYS A 36 2.74 -5.40 9.62
C LYS A 36 3.87 -6.29 9.10
N LEU A 37 3.98 -6.45 7.78
CA LEU A 37 5.10 -7.17 7.14
C LEU A 37 6.45 -6.51 7.46
N ILE A 38 6.48 -5.18 7.59
CA ILE A 38 7.69 -4.43 7.91
C ILE A 38 7.96 -4.45 9.43
N ARG A 39 6.94 -4.18 10.24
CA ARG A 39 7.10 -3.98 11.69
C ARG A 39 7.49 -5.26 12.44
N ASP A 40 7.06 -6.42 11.96
CA ASP A 40 7.31 -7.69 12.63
C ASP A 40 8.65 -8.33 12.17
N ASP A 41 9.55 -7.48 11.64
CA ASP A 41 10.89 -7.78 11.06
C ASP A 41 10.89 -8.90 10.02
N TYR A 42 9.76 -9.10 9.33
CA TYR A 42 9.67 -10.10 8.27
C TYR A 42 10.29 -9.61 6.95
N MET A 43 10.04 -8.36 6.60
CA MET A 43 10.65 -7.69 5.45
C MET A 43 11.27 -6.36 5.89
N THR A 44 12.43 -6.04 5.36
CA THR A 44 12.90 -4.66 5.37
C THR A 44 11.91 -3.77 4.61
N LYS A 45 11.94 -2.46 4.88
CA LYS A 45 11.13 -1.51 4.12
C LYS A 45 11.36 -1.64 2.61
N GLN A 46 12.61 -1.85 2.18
CA GLN A 46 12.93 -1.98 0.76
C GLN A 46 12.28 -3.23 0.15
N GLU A 47 12.41 -4.39 0.81
CA GLU A 47 11.80 -5.65 0.36
C GLU A 47 10.28 -5.56 0.29
N ALA A 48 9.65 -4.96 1.30
CA ALA A 48 8.20 -4.80 1.32
C ALA A 48 7.70 -3.95 0.14
N TYR A 49 8.36 -2.82 -0.15
CA TYR A 49 7.97 -1.99 -1.29
C TYR A 49 8.31 -2.63 -2.64
N GLN A 50 9.35 -3.45 -2.73
CA GLN A 50 9.66 -4.24 -3.94
C GLN A 50 8.61 -5.34 -4.18
N TRP A 51 8.19 -6.05 -3.11
CA TRP A 51 7.10 -7.01 -3.15
C TRP A 51 5.79 -6.33 -3.58
N LEU A 52 5.47 -5.17 -3.01
CA LEU A 52 4.26 -4.41 -3.35
C LEU A 52 4.27 -3.96 -4.83
N ALA A 53 5.43 -3.52 -5.33
CA ALA A 53 5.62 -3.17 -6.73
C ALA A 53 5.34 -4.35 -7.67
N GLY A 54 5.89 -5.53 -7.34
CA GLY A 54 5.63 -6.77 -8.07
C GLY A 54 4.16 -7.16 -8.05
N LEU A 55 3.51 -7.04 -6.89
CA LEU A 55 2.09 -7.35 -6.73
C LEU A 55 1.18 -6.42 -7.58
N LEU A 56 1.51 -5.13 -7.66
CA LEU A 56 0.76 -4.14 -8.42
C LEU A 56 1.13 -4.10 -9.90
N GLY A 57 2.21 -4.77 -10.31
CA GLY A 57 2.76 -4.65 -11.66
C GLY A 57 3.23 -3.22 -12.00
N ALA A 58 3.62 -2.44 -10.99
CA ALA A 58 3.97 -1.04 -11.11
C ALA A 58 5.38 -0.77 -10.57
N PRO A 59 6.10 0.25 -11.08
CA PRO A 59 7.37 0.66 -10.48
C PRO A 59 7.23 0.99 -9.00
N GLN A 60 8.25 0.68 -8.19
CA GLN A 60 8.24 0.92 -6.73
C GLN A 60 7.92 2.38 -6.36
N ARG A 61 8.41 3.32 -7.17
CA ARG A 61 8.14 4.77 -7.03
C ARG A 61 6.68 5.18 -7.30
N GLU A 62 5.88 4.28 -7.85
CA GLU A 62 4.47 4.46 -8.22
C GLU A 62 3.54 3.58 -7.37
N ALA A 63 4.10 2.60 -6.64
CA ALA A 63 3.41 1.69 -5.73
C ALA A 63 3.02 2.37 -4.41
N HIS A 64 2.08 3.31 -4.50
CA HIS A 64 1.59 4.10 -3.36
C HIS A 64 0.16 3.70 -2.99
N ILE A 65 -0.01 3.07 -1.82
CA ILE A 65 -1.31 2.59 -1.33
C ILE A 65 -2.36 3.72 -1.27
N GLY A 66 -1.95 4.95 -0.98
CA GLY A 66 -2.82 6.13 -0.95
C GLY A 66 -3.54 6.47 -2.26
N TYR A 67 -3.07 5.96 -3.40
CA TYR A 67 -3.67 6.19 -4.72
C TYR A 67 -4.38 4.96 -5.29
N LEU A 68 -4.42 3.83 -4.57
CA LEU A 68 -5.03 2.60 -5.08
C LEU A 68 -6.55 2.73 -5.21
N SER A 69 -7.10 1.99 -6.18
CA SER A 69 -8.53 1.75 -6.30
C SER A 69 -9.00 0.73 -5.26
N GLU A 70 -10.32 0.60 -5.05
CA GLU A 70 -10.88 -0.41 -4.12
C GLU A 70 -10.39 -1.82 -4.44
N TYR A 71 -10.32 -2.16 -5.73
CA TYR A 71 -9.84 -3.45 -6.22
C TYR A 71 -8.42 -3.75 -5.75
N TYR A 72 -7.48 -2.84 -6.00
CA TYR A 72 -6.09 -3.03 -5.57
C TYR A 72 -5.92 -2.96 -4.06
N CYS A 73 -6.74 -2.18 -3.34
CA CYS A 73 -6.74 -2.23 -1.88
C CYS A 73 -7.09 -3.63 -1.37
N ASN A 74 -8.13 -4.28 -1.92
CA ASN A 74 -8.51 -5.64 -1.52
C ASN A 74 -7.39 -6.65 -1.81
N ILE A 75 -6.78 -6.58 -2.99
CA ILE A 75 -5.62 -7.43 -3.34
C ILE A 75 -4.49 -7.26 -2.33
N VAL A 76 -4.10 -6.01 -2.02
CA VAL A 76 -3.00 -5.76 -1.07
C VAL A 76 -3.34 -6.29 0.31
N ILE A 77 -4.59 -6.15 0.78
CA ILE A 77 -5.04 -6.69 2.07
C ILE A 77 -4.92 -8.22 2.08
N GLU A 78 -5.44 -8.90 1.07
CA GLU A 78 -5.42 -10.37 0.98
C GLU A 78 -4.01 -10.92 0.90
N GLU A 79 -3.19 -10.38 -0.01
CA GLU A 79 -1.82 -10.85 -0.21
C GLU A 79 -0.93 -10.52 0.99
N SER A 80 -1.13 -9.38 1.66
CA SER A 80 -0.39 -9.08 2.90
C SER A 80 -0.73 -10.07 4.01
N LYS A 81 -1.99 -10.52 4.13
CA LYS A 81 -2.40 -11.54 5.10
C LYS A 81 -1.75 -12.89 4.77
N LYS A 82 -1.84 -13.33 3.51
CA LYS A 82 -1.23 -14.60 3.05
C LYS A 82 0.28 -14.61 3.28
N GLU A 83 0.96 -13.51 2.96
CA GLU A 83 2.40 -13.43 3.12
C GLU A 83 2.80 -13.44 4.61
N TYR A 84 2.04 -12.76 5.47
CA TYR A 84 2.25 -12.83 6.91
C TYR A 84 2.00 -14.23 7.50
N GLU A 85 1.00 -14.97 7.00
CA GLU A 85 0.79 -16.36 7.40
C GLU A 85 1.96 -17.27 6.98
N ARG A 86 2.51 -17.06 5.78
CA ARG A 86 3.71 -17.77 5.32
C ARG A 86 4.91 -17.50 6.21
N TYR A 87 5.07 -16.25 6.66
CA TYR A 87 6.09 -15.90 7.65
C TYR A 87 5.93 -16.67 8.96
N LEU A 88 4.72 -16.65 9.54
CA LEU A 88 4.47 -17.35 10.80
C LEU A 88 4.76 -18.85 10.71
N ARG A 89 4.44 -19.49 9.58
CA ARG A 89 4.76 -20.91 9.34
C ARG A 89 6.26 -21.20 9.23
N LYS A 90 7.07 -20.26 8.73
CA LYS A 90 8.54 -20.42 8.64
C LYS A 90 9.23 -20.19 9.99
N LYS A 91 8.59 -19.46 10.90
CA LYS A 91 9.11 -19.13 12.22
C LYS A 91 8.80 -20.20 13.27
N ALA A 92 7.72 -20.95 13.09
CA ALA A 92 7.33 -22.10 13.92
C ALA A 92 8.21 -23.32 13.62
#